data_AF-A0A9Q4PW47-F1
#
_entry.id   AF-A0A9Q4PW47-F1
#
_cell.length_a   1.000
_cell.length_b   1.000
_cell.length_c   1.000
_cell.angle_alpha   90.00
_cell.angle_beta   90.00
_cell.angle_gamma   90.00
#
_symmetry.space_group_name_H-M   'P 1'
#
loop_
_entity.id
_entity.type
_entity.pdbx_description
1 polymer ?
#
loop_
_entity_poly.entity_id
_entity_poly.type
_entity_poly.pdbx_seq_one_letter_code
_entity_poly.pdbx_strand_id
1 'polypeptide(L)'
;KDANNTIIRDKEYVNLIDGGNDTLILNDIDKSSVEFKLGGSFNKDLIIKYSNSHSKDIKTITIQNQTNKYSAIENINLDGTMLGTETINKIIQDLNSYSNDNAINLNSPNDMKNNPDIMQIYNS
;
A
#
# COMPACT_ATOMS: atom_id res chain seq x y z
N LYS A 1 -7.63 22.81 5.14
CA LYS A 1 -6.84 22.11 4.12
C LYS A 1 -6.58 20.75 4.70
N ASP A 2 -7.28 19.72 4.22
CA ASP A 2 -7.22 18.41 4.84
C ASP A 2 -5.82 17.82 4.64
N ALA A 3 -5.34 17.09 5.64
CA ALA A 3 -4.04 16.43 5.55
C ALA A 3 -4.14 15.27 4.55
N ASN A 4 -3.40 15.38 3.45
CA ASN A 4 -3.36 14.33 2.43
C ASN A 4 -2.30 13.26 2.72
N ASN A 5 -1.39 13.52 3.67
CA ASN A 5 -0.30 12.61 4.01
C ASN A 5 -0.39 12.22 5.48
N THR A 6 -0.34 10.92 5.73
CA THR A 6 -0.26 10.34 7.07
C THR A 6 1.02 9.50 7.15
N ILE A 7 1.82 9.72 8.20
CA ILE A 7 3.02 8.91 8.46
C ILE A 7 2.77 8.11 9.73
N ILE A 8 2.73 6.80 9.59
CA ILE A 8 2.75 5.85 10.71
C ILE A 8 4.21 5.51 10.92
N ARG A 9 4.76 6.01 12.03
CA ARG A 9 6.17 5.81 12.35
C ARG A 9 6.38 4.38 12.84
N ASP A 10 7.61 3.91 12.62
CA ASP A 10 8.12 2.68 13.20
C ASP A 10 7.82 2.66 14.72
N LYS A 11 7.39 1.50 15.20
CA LYS A 11 7.16 1.22 16.63
C LYS A 11 8.47 1.04 17.41
N GLU A 12 9.63 1.25 16.78
CA GLU A 12 10.94 1.22 17.42
C GLU A 12 10.89 1.90 18.80
N TYR A 13 11.35 1.16 19.81
CA TYR A 13 11.39 1.43 21.25
C TYR A 13 10.37 0.74 22.17
N VAL A 14 9.38 -0.03 21.68
CA VAL A 14 8.44 -0.73 22.59
C VAL A 14 8.44 -2.25 22.37
N ASN A 15 9.39 -2.92 23.02
CA ASN A 15 9.49 -4.37 23.20
C ASN A 15 9.71 -5.24 21.95
N LEU A 16 10.68 -6.15 22.03
CA LEU A 16 11.03 -7.18 21.02
C LEU A 16 9.97 -8.29 20.89
N ILE A 17 8.71 -7.99 21.20
CA ILE A 17 7.60 -8.92 21.04
C ILE A 17 7.18 -8.82 19.58
N ASP A 18 6.88 -9.96 18.95
CA ASP A 18 6.38 -9.99 17.57
C ASP A 18 5.23 -8.98 17.41
N GLY A 19 5.21 -8.25 16.28
CA GLY A 19 4.43 -7.02 16.03
C GLY A 19 2.92 -7.11 16.27
N GLY A 20 2.40 -8.31 16.53
CA GLY A 20 1.00 -8.58 16.82
C GLY A 20 0.26 -9.02 15.57
N ASN A 21 -1.01 -8.64 15.47
CA ASN A 21 -1.84 -8.81 14.29
C ASN A 21 -2.44 -7.44 13.96
N ASP A 22 -1.57 -6.50 13.60
CA ASP A 22 -1.95 -5.15 13.26
C ASP A 22 -2.76 -5.13 11.97
N THR A 23 -3.76 -4.26 11.94
CA THR A 23 -4.58 -4.03 10.75
C THR A 23 -4.72 -2.53 10.52
N LEU A 24 -4.26 -2.07 9.35
CA LEU A 24 -4.63 -0.75 8.86
C LEU A 24 -6.01 -0.84 8.21
N ILE A 25 -6.96 -0.03 8.67
CA ILE A 25 -8.32 0.00 8.12
C ILE A 25 -8.50 1.27 7.29
N LEU A 26 -8.82 1.10 6.00
CA LEU A 26 -9.19 2.17 5.08
C LEU A 26 -10.64 1.96 4.64
N ASN A 27 -11.53 2.84 5.11
CA ASN A 27 -12.96 2.80 4.79
C ASN A 27 -13.24 3.51 3.45
N ASP A 28 -14.23 3.03 2.69
CA ASP A 28 -14.63 3.58 1.39
C ASP A 28 -13.48 3.64 0.36
N ILE A 29 -12.55 2.68 0.47
CA ILE A 29 -11.45 2.47 -0.47
C ILE A 29 -11.58 1.07 -1.05
N ASP A 30 -11.68 0.99 -2.37
CA ASP A 30 -11.66 -0.28 -3.09
C ASP A 30 -10.22 -0.69 -3.45
N LYS A 31 -10.00 -1.97 -3.76
CA LYS A 31 -8.70 -2.46 -4.26
C LYS A 31 -8.23 -1.77 -5.55
N SER A 32 -9.14 -1.25 -6.35
CA SER A 32 -8.83 -0.60 -7.64
C SER A 32 -8.33 0.85 -7.50
N SER A 33 -8.50 1.44 -6.32
CA SER A 33 -8.22 2.84 -6.01
C SER A 33 -7.06 2.97 -5.03
N VAL A 34 -6.26 1.91 -4.88
CA VAL A 34 -5.06 1.88 -4.04
C VAL A 34 -3.85 1.41 -4.84
N GLU A 35 -2.71 2.05 -4.56
CA GLU A 35 -1.38 1.69 -5.04
C GLU A 35 -0.52 1.30 -3.84
N PHE A 36 0.11 0.13 -3.90
CA PHE A 36 1.12 -0.29 -2.94
C PHE A 36 2.53 -0.18 -3.55
N LYS A 37 3.45 0.37 -2.77
CA LYS A 37 4.87 0.48 -3.17
C LYS A 37 5.79 0.38 -1.97
N LEU A 38 6.92 -0.32 -2.13
CA LEU A 38 8.06 -0.15 -1.23
C LEU A 38 8.91 1.05 -1.68
N GLY A 39 9.21 1.94 -0.75
CA GLY A 39 9.97 3.16 -1.01
C GLY A 39 10.60 3.74 0.25
N GLY A 40 10.73 5.07 0.27
CA GLY A 40 11.41 5.77 1.37
C GLY A 40 12.91 5.47 1.44
N SER A 41 13.50 5.66 2.61
CA SER A 41 14.93 5.38 2.81
C SER A 41 15.19 3.88 2.68
N PHE A 42 16.09 3.50 1.76
CA PHE A 42 16.48 2.11 1.53
C PHE A 42 15.36 1.16 1.09
N ASN A 43 14.25 1.67 0.54
CA ASN A 43 13.08 0.87 0.13
C ASN A 43 12.46 0.04 1.26
N LYS A 44 12.48 0.57 2.49
CA LYS A 44 11.97 -0.11 3.68
C LYS A 44 10.55 0.29 4.06
N ASP A 45 10.05 1.39 3.53
CA ASP A 45 8.75 1.94 3.90
C ASP A 45 7.67 1.43 2.96
N LEU A 46 6.50 1.07 3.49
CA LEU A 46 5.32 0.81 2.69
C LEU A 46 4.57 2.11 2.44
N ILE A 47 4.52 2.51 1.19
CA ILE A 47 3.79 3.67 0.70
C ILE A 47 2.48 3.18 0.09
N ILE A 48 1.38 3.71 0.62
CA ILE A 48 0.02 3.41 0.19
C ILE A 48 -0.56 4.70 -0.36
N LYS A 49 -0.71 4.81 -1.67
CA LYS A 49 -1.48 5.92 -2.26
C LYS A 49 -2.90 5.44 -2.53
N TYR A 50 -3.88 6.25 -2.23
CA TYR A 50 -5.27 5.89 -2.47
C TYR A 50 -6.12 7.10 -2.79
N SER A 51 -7.20 6.89 -3.51
CA SER A 51 -8.27 7.87 -3.71
C SER A 51 -9.57 7.27 -3.19
N ASN A 52 -10.43 8.11 -2.60
CA ASN A 52 -11.77 7.68 -2.22
C ASN A 52 -12.61 7.49 -3.49
N SER A 53 -13.51 6.50 -3.50
CA SER A 53 -14.44 6.22 -4.61
C SER A 53 -15.18 7.46 -5.13
N HIS A 54 -15.37 8.47 -4.28
CA HIS A 54 -16.11 9.70 -4.52
C HIS A 54 -15.21 10.94 -4.68
N SER A 55 -13.87 10.81 -4.63
CA SER A 55 -12.94 11.94 -4.75
C SER A 55 -11.75 11.64 -5.66
N LYS A 56 -11.28 12.67 -6.39
CA LYS A 56 -10.03 12.60 -7.17
C LYS A 56 -8.79 12.90 -6.34
N ASP A 57 -8.96 13.29 -5.07
CA ASP A 57 -7.84 13.62 -4.20
C ASP A 57 -7.07 12.35 -3.84
N ILE A 58 -5.78 12.36 -4.13
CA ILE A 58 -4.87 11.29 -3.77
C ILE A 58 -4.36 11.56 -2.36
N LYS A 59 -4.58 10.58 -1.48
CA LYS A 59 -4.01 10.53 -0.14
C LYS A 59 -2.85 9.54 -0.13
N THR A 60 -1.88 9.79 0.74
CA THR A 60 -0.72 8.93 0.93
C THR A 60 -0.61 8.55 2.40
N ILE A 61 -0.51 7.25 2.68
CA ILE A 61 -0.04 6.73 3.96
C ILE A 61 1.36 6.18 3.74
N THR A 62 2.26 6.48 4.67
CA THR A 62 3.58 5.85 4.74
C THR A 62 3.70 5.13 6.05
N ILE A 63 3.94 3.82 6.00
CA ILE A 63 4.30 2.99 7.14
C ILE A 63 5.81 2.82 7.10
N GLN A 64 6.49 3.41 8.08
CA GLN A 64 7.95 3.41 8.11
C GLN A 64 8.48 2.04 8.52
N ASN A 65 9.55 1.61 7.86
CA ASN A 65 10.26 0.37 8.18
C ASN A 65 9.38 -0.91 8.12
N GLN A 66 8.42 -0.99 7.19
CA GLN A 66 7.57 -2.18 6.96
C GLN A 66 8.37 -3.48 6.74
N THR A 67 9.64 -3.40 6.31
CA THR A 67 10.52 -4.58 6.21
C THR A 67 10.97 -5.15 7.56
N ASN A 68 10.77 -4.42 8.66
CA ASN A 68 11.09 -4.86 10.00
C ASN A 68 9.91 -5.62 10.60
N LYS A 69 10.06 -6.93 10.80
CA LYS A 69 9.01 -7.80 11.35
C LYS A 69 8.45 -7.39 12.72
N TYR A 70 9.17 -6.55 13.47
CA TYR A 70 8.72 -6.07 14.79
C TYR A 70 7.81 -4.84 14.69
N SER A 71 7.73 -4.19 13.53
CA SER A 71 6.95 -2.96 13.32
C SER A 71 6.13 -2.92 12.04
N ALA A 72 6.27 -3.94 11.20
CA ALA A 72 5.40 -4.19 10.07
C ALA A 72 3.95 -4.33 10.53
N ILE A 73 3.01 -3.89 9.69
CA ILE A 73 1.62 -4.32 9.81
C ILE A 73 1.40 -5.66 9.09
N GLU A 74 0.53 -6.52 9.62
CA GLU A 74 0.21 -7.81 9.00
C GLU A 74 -0.90 -7.71 7.96
N ASN A 75 -1.83 -6.76 8.15
CA ASN A 75 -3.02 -6.66 7.32
C ASN A 75 -3.41 -5.24 6.95
N ILE A 76 -4.04 -5.11 5.79
CA ILE A 76 -4.76 -3.92 5.36
C ILE A 76 -6.20 -4.33 5.03
N ASN A 77 -7.17 -3.69 5.67
CA ASN A 77 -8.59 -3.86 5.38
C ASN A 77 -9.06 -2.70 4.50
N LEU A 78 -9.46 -3.04 3.26
CA LEU A 78 -10.03 -2.14 2.28
C LEU A 78 -11.53 -2.38 2.20
N ASP A 79 -12.30 -1.61 2.98
CA ASP A 79 -13.77 -1.68 3.02
C ASP A 79 -14.34 -3.10 3.17
N GLY A 80 -13.78 -3.89 4.09
CA GLY A 80 -14.14 -5.28 4.35
C GLY A 80 -13.29 -6.31 3.62
N THR A 81 -12.48 -5.90 2.64
CA THR A 81 -11.53 -6.79 1.96
C THR A 81 -10.20 -6.82 2.70
N MET A 82 -9.90 -7.94 3.36
CA MET A 82 -8.64 -8.14 4.06
C MET A 82 -7.51 -8.52 3.11
N LEU A 83 -6.39 -7.80 3.19
CA LEU A 83 -5.15 -8.05 2.48
C LEU A 83 -4.03 -8.34 3.48
N GLY A 84 -3.45 -9.53 3.43
CA GLY A 84 -2.28 -9.86 4.24
C GLY A 84 -0.97 -9.41 3.59
N THR A 85 0.11 -9.40 4.37
CA THR A 85 1.47 -9.06 3.90
C THR A 85 1.90 -9.82 2.65
N GLU A 86 1.59 -11.11 2.55
CA GLU A 86 1.95 -11.91 1.36
C GLU A 86 1.25 -11.38 0.10
N THR A 87 -0.04 -11.06 0.18
CA THR A 87 -0.80 -10.51 -0.94
C THR A 87 -0.27 -9.13 -1.34
N ILE A 88 0.02 -8.27 -0.37
CA ILE A 88 0.57 -6.93 -0.62
C ILE A 88 1.94 -7.04 -1.30
N ASN A 89 2.82 -7.91 -0.79
CA ASN A 89 4.15 -8.13 -1.37
C ASN A 89 4.06 -8.66 -2.80
N LYS A 90 3.14 -9.59 -3.06
CA LYS A 90 2.89 -10.12 -4.41
C LYS A 90 2.42 -9.02 -5.36
N ILE A 91 1.45 -8.19 -4.96
CA ILE A 91 0.99 -7.05 -5.77
C ILE A 91 2.16 -6.11 -6.09
N ILE A 92 3.00 -5.78 -5.11
CA ILE A 92 4.18 -4.92 -5.33
C ILE A 92 5.16 -5.56 -6.32
N GLN A 93 5.44 -6.86 -6.19
CA GLN A 93 6.34 -7.60 -7.08
C GLN A 93 5.81 -7.64 -8.52
N ASP A 94 4.54 -7.96 -8.68
CA ASP A 94 3.88 -8.08 -9.98
C ASP A 94 3.80 -6.71 -10.67
N LEU A 95 3.49 -5.64 -9.92
CA LEU A 95 3.49 -4.26 -10.43
C LEU A 95 4.87 -3.78 -10.87
N ASN A 96 5.90 -4.06 -10.07
CA ASN A 96 7.27 -3.72 -10.43
C ASN A 96 7.71 -4.48 -11.69
N SER A 97 7.36 -5.76 -11.80
CA SER A 97 7.66 -6.57 -12.98
C SER A 97 6.95 -6.02 -14.23
N TYR A 98 5.65 -5.75 -14.14
CA TYR A 98 4.88 -5.15 -15.23
C TYR A 98 5.43 -3.79 -15.66
N SER A 99 5.76 -2.92 -14.70
CA SER A 99 6.30 -1.58 -14.98
C SER A 99 7.65 -1.66 -15.70
N ASN A 100 8.52 -2.58 -15.29
CA ASN A 100 9.82 -2.82 -15.92
C ASN A 100 9.68 -3.36 -17.35
N ASP A 101 8.81 -4.35 -17.56
CA ASP A 101 8.63 -5.01 -18.86
C ASP A 101 8.00 -4.07 -19.91
N ASN A 102 7.13 -3.15 -19.46
CA ASN A 102 6.39 -2.25 -20.35
C ASN A 102 6.95 -0.82 -20.40
N ALA A 103 8.02 -0.52 -19.64
CA ALA A 103 8.58 0.83 -19.49
C ALA A 103 7.53 1.89 -19.09
N ILE A 104 6.53 1.50 -18.30
CA ILE A 104 5.43 2.37 -17.84
C ILE A 104 5.78 2.93 -16.46
N ASN A 105 5.61 4.24 -16.27
CA ASN A 105 5.71 4.86 -14.96
C ASN A 105 4.31 5.10 -14.37
N LEU A 106 3.90 4.25 -13.43
CA LEU A 106 2.63 4.36 -12.71
C LEU A 106 2.80 5.35 -11.55
N ASN A 107 2.18 6.52 -11.66
CA ASN A 107 2.35 7.59 -10.67
C ASN A 107 1.15 7.75 -9.74
N SER A 108 -0.02 7.23 -10.12
CA SER A 108 -1.29 7.40 -9.40
C SER A 108 -2.15 6.12 -9.44
N PRO A 109 -2.95 5.85 -8.39
CA PRO A 109 -4.01 4.84 -8.43
C PRO A 109 -4.98 5.01 -9.61
N ASN A 110 -5.22 6.23 -10.08
CA ASN A 110 -6.10 6.48 -11.23
C ASN A 110 -5.50 5.95 -12.55
N ASP A 111 -4.17 6.06 -12.72
CA ASP A 111 -3.49 5.53 -13.91
C ASP A 111 -3.60 4.00 -13.95
N MET A 112 -3.55 3.38 -12.76
CA MET A 112 -3.67 1.94 -12.57
C MET A 112 -5.08 1.45 -12.83
N LYS A 113 -6.10 2.13 -12.30
CA LYS A 113 -7.53 1.80 -12.50
C LYS A 113 -7.92 1.79 -13.98
N ASN A 114 -7.29 2.64 -14.79
CA ASN A 114 -7.56 2.74 -16.22
C ASN A 114 -6.76 1.72 -17.06
N ASN A 115 -5.88 0.92 -16.45
CA ASN A 115 -5.11 -0.11 -17.12
C ASN A 115 -5.64 -1.52 -16.73
N PRO A 116 -6.28 -2.25 -17.66
CA PRO A 116 -6.90 -3.53 -17.35
C PRO A 116 -5.91 -4.63 -16.95
N ASP A 117 -4.68 -4.61 -17.48
CA ASP A 117 -3.65 -5.60 -17.13
C ASP A 117 -3.18 -5.42 -15.69
N ILE A 118 -3.02 -4.16 -15.27
CA ILE A 118 -2.70 -3.82 -13.89
C ILE A 118 -3.84 -4.22 -12.96
N MET A 119 -5.08 -4.00 -13.37
CA MET A 119 -6.24 -4.41 -12.58
C MET A 119 -6.32 -5.93 -12.38
N GLN A 120 -5.79 -6.74 -13.30
CA GLN A 120 -5.70 -8.20 -13.09
C GLN A 120 -4.76 -8.57 -11.94
N ILE A 121 -3.66 -7.83 -11.74
CA ILE A 121 -2.71 -8.05 -10.63
C ILE A 121 -3.43 -7.93 -9.27
N TYR A 122 -4.35 -6.97 -9.13
CA TYR A 122 -5.11 -6.76 -7.89
C TYR A 122 -6.22 -7.79 -7.64
N ASN A 123 -6.64 -8.50 -8.68
CA ASN A 123 -7.68 -9.52 -8.64
C ASN A 123 -7.13 -10.95 -8.49
N SER A 124 -5.81 -11.13 -8.60
CA SER A 124 -5.11 -12.41 -8.48
C SER A 124 -4.79 -12.82 -7.04
#